data_AF-A0A951RDK0-F1
#
_entry.id   AF-A0A951RDK0-F1
#
_cell.length_a   1.000
_cell.length_b   1.000
_cell.length_c   1.000
_cell.angle_alpha   90.00
_cell.angle_beta   90.00
_cell.angle_gamma   90.00
#
_symmetry.space_group_name_H-M   'P 1'
#
loop_
_entity.id
_entity.type
_entity.pdbx_description
1 polymer ?
#
loop_
_entity_poly.entity_id
_entity_poly.type
_entity_poly.pdbx_seq_one_letter_code
_entity_poly.pdbx_strand_id
1 'polypeptide(L)'
;MSNKDVFHFTVGQLVDLLKTLPQDLPVLTSGYEGGFENFYEPAIIKVKHEPENPYYEGEFQVAQDGDEDTFDAVVIRRGVRDE
;
A
#
# COMPACT_ATOMS: atom_id res chain seq x y z
N MET A 1 -18.61 1.54 7.73
CA MET A 1 -18.21 2.86 7.17
C MET A 1 -18.34 2.79 5.66
N SER A 2 -18.62 3.88 4.96
CA SER A 2 -18.64 3.82 3.49
C SER A 2 -17.19 3.64 3.01
N ASN A 3 -16.93 2.73 2.07
CA ASN A 3 -15.58 2.47 1.53
C ASN A 3 -14.83 3.73 1.05
N LYS A 4 -15.52 4.86 0.85
CA LYS A 4 -14.91 6.13 0.43
C LYS A 4 -14.08 6.83 1.52
N ASP A 5 -14.24 6.48 2.79
CA ASP A 5 -13.57 7.20 3.89
C ASP A 5 -12.26 6.52 4.34
N VAL A 6 -11.95 5.34 3.79
CA VAL A 6 -10.83 4.48 4.23
C VAL A 6 -9.63 4.54 3.27
N PHE A 7 -9.86 4.76 1.97
CA PHE A 7 -8.79 4.84 0.97
C PHE A 7 -8.52 6.26 0.52
N HIS A 8 -7.27 6.70 0.59
CA HIS A 8 -6.89 8.03 0.13
C HIS A 8 -6.83 8.16 -1.39
N PHE A 9 -6.47 7.09 -2.10
CA PHE A 9 -6.34 7.09 -3.57
C PHE A 9 -6.74 5.74 -4.17
N THR A 10 -7.34 5.80 -5.36
CA THR A 10 -7.39 4.69 -6.32
C THR A 10 -6.14 4.69 -7.20
N VAL A 11 -5.87 3.57 -7.89
CA VAL A 11 -4.77 3.50 -8.89
C VAL A 11 -4.91 4.59 -9.96
N GLY A 12 -6.12 4.83 -10.45
CA GLY A 12 -6.36 5.88 -11.47
C GLY A 12 -6.00 7.28 -10.96
N GLN A 13 -6.42 7.64 -9.74
CA GLN A 13 -6.08 8.92 -9.14
C GLN A 13 -4.58 9.07 -8.87
N LEU A 14 -3.91 8.00 -8.43
CA LEU A 14 -2.46 8.00 -8.25
C LEU A 14 -1.74 8.19 -9.59
N VAL A 15 -2.15 7.47 -10.64
CA VAL A 15 -1.59 7.63 -11.99
C VAL A 15 -1.75 9.05 -12.50
N ASP A 16 -2.93 9.64 -12.33
CA ASP A 16 -3.18 11.02 -12.78
C ASP A 16 -2.32 12.03 -12.00
N LEU A 17 -2.09 11.82 -10.70
CA LEU A 17 -1.16 12.62 -9.91
C LEU A 17 0.29 12.45 -10.40
N LEU A 18 0.75 11.21 -10.57
CA LEU A 18 2.13 10.91 -10.99
C LEU A 18 2.46 11.48 -12.38
N LYS A 19 1.48 11.53 -13.30
CA LYS A 19 1.64 12.18 -14.62
C LYS A 19 1.95 13.68 -14.55
N THR A 20 1.69 14.33 -13.42
CA THR A 20 1.99 15.77 -13.22
C THR A 20 3.42 16.05 -12.80
N LEU A 21 4.18 15.02 -12.40
CA LEU A 21 5.59 15.11 -11.97
C LEU A 21 6.56 14.89 -13.15
N PRO A 22 7.86 15.20 -13.03
CA PRO A 22 8.85 14.78 -14.02
C PRO A 22 8.93 13.25 -14.11
N GLN A 23 8.75 12.71 -15.32
CA GLN A 23 8.53 11.27 -15.56
C GLN A 23 9.80 10.42 -15.52
N ASP A 24 10.96 11.04 -15.40
CA ASP A 24 12.29 10.41 -15.34
C ASP A 24 12.83 10.27 -13.91
N LEU A 25 12.09 10.75 -12.91
CA LEU A 25 12.50 10.66 -11.52
C LEU A 25 12.29 9.26 -10.93
N PRO A 26 13.19 8.78 -10.06
CA PRO A 26 12.98 7.56 -9.30
C PRO A 26 11.85 7.73 -8.27
N VAL A 27 11.10 6.66 -8.03
CA VAL A 27 10.05 6.61 -7.01
C VAL A 27 10.55 5.73 -5.86
N LEU A 28 10.47 6.25 -4.64
CA LEU A 28 10.86 5.55 -3.41
C LEU A 28 9.68 5.52 -2.44
N THR A 29 9.67 4.55 -1.54
CA THR A 29 8.71 4.43 -0.43
C THR A 29 9.40 4.69 0.91
N SER A 30 8.64 4.92 1.97
CA SER A 30 9.19 5.10 3.32
C SER A 30 9.94 3.84 3.79
N GLY A 31 11.09 4.04 4.42
CA GLY A 31 11.77 2.97 5.16
C GLY A 31 11.03 2.61 6.45
N TYR A 32 11.43 1.50 7.08
CA TYR A 32 10.77 1.01 8.30
C TYR A 32 11.02 1.88 9.53
N GLU A 33 12.28 2.22 9.80
CA GLU A 33 12.66 3.07 10.94
C GLU A 33 12.93 4.53 10.51
N GLY A 34 13.08 4.79 9.22
CA GLY A 34 13.34 6.11 8.67
C GLY A 34 13.86 6.05 7.23
N GLY A 35 14.15 7.22 6.66
CA GLY A 35 14.64 7.33 5.28
C GLY A 35 13.66 6.81 4.24
N PHE A 36 14.20 6.37 3.10
CA PHE A 36 13.44 5.86 1.96
C PHE A 36 14.09 4.59 1.40
N GLU A 37 13.27 3.72 0.82
CA GLU A 37 13.67 2.41 0.28
C GLU A 37 13.07 2.20 -1.11
N ASN A 38 13.66 1.29 -1.89
CA ASN A 38 13.01 0.79 -3.10
C ASN A 38 11.77 -0.04 -2.73
N PHE A 39 10.96 -0.41 -3.71
CA PHE A 39 9.84 -1.32 -3.52
C PHE A 39 9.87 -2.44 -4.56
N TYR A 40 9.38 -3.62 -4.16
CA TYR A 40 9.14 -4.71 -5.09
C TYR A 40 8.01 -4.36 -6.05
N GLU A 41 7.98 -5.01 -7.20
CA GLU A 41 6.90 -4.84 -8.18
C GLU A 41 5.52 -4.84 -7.50
N PRO A 42 4.68 -3.81 -7.72
CA PRO A 42 3.35 -3.74 -7.12
C PRO A 42 2.51 -4.97 -7.51
N ALA A 43 1.83 -5.54 -6.52
CA ALA A 43 1.00 -6.72 -6.73
C ALA A 43 -0.42 -6.50 -6.23
N ILE A 44 -1.39 -7.12 -6.90
CA ILE A 44 -2.76 -7.23 -6.38
C ILE A 44 -2.76 -8.35 -5.35
N ILE A 45 -3.16 -8.02 -4.12
CA ILE A 45 -3.35 -9.00 -3.05
C ILE A 45 -4.72 -8.82 -2.41
N LYS A 46 -5.22 -9.91 -1.83
CA LYS A 46 -6.43 -9.89 -1.03
C LYS A 46 -6.09 -9.46 0.40
N VAL A 47 -6.80 -8.45 0.90
CA VAL A 47 -6.59 -7.87 2.22
C VAL A 47 -7.89 -7.76 2.99
N LYS A 48 -7.76 -7.51 4.29
CA LYS A 48 -8.84 -7.12 5.19
C LYS A 48 -8.49 -5.81 5.90
N HIS A 49 -9.51 -5.11 6.35
CA HIS A 49 -9.40 -3.85 7.08
C HIS A 49 -9.54 -4.11 8.58
N GLU A 50 -8.49 -3.78 9.34
CA GLU A 50 -8.37 -4.00 10.79
C GLU A 50 -8.06 -2.65 11.47
N PRO A 51 -9.04 -1.73 11.57
CA PRO A 51 -8.82 -0.36 12.04
C PRO A 51 -8.39 -0.25 13.51
N GLU A 52 -8.63 -1.31 14.29
CA GLU A 52 -8.25 -1.39 15.70
C GLU A 52 -6.81 -1.85 15.90
N ASN A 53 -6.10 -2.23 14.82
CA ASN A 53 -4.71 -2.65 14.93
C ASN A 53 -3.80 -1.52 15.42
N PRO A 54 -2.76 -1.85 16.21
CA PRO A 54 -1.74 -0.87 16.55
C PRO A 54 -1.11 -0.27 15.29
N TYR A 55 -0.79 1.03 15.34
CA TYR A 55 -0.25 1.77 14.19
C TYR A 55 0.99 1.12 13.54
N TYR A 56 1.79 0.37 14.32
CA TYR A 56 2.99 -0.29 13.84
C TYR A 56 2.72 -1.62 13.12
N GLU A 57 1.54 -2.23 13.30
CA GLU A 57 1.11 -3.40 12.51
C GLU A 57 0.42 -2.98 11.21
N GLY A 58 -0.17 -1.78 11.20
CA GLY A 58 -0.88 -1.21 10.06
C GLY A 58 -2.36 -1.59 10.03
N GLU A 59 -3.14 -0.73 9.39
CA GLU A 59 -4.62 -0.80 9.33
C GLU A 59 -5.14 -1.90 8.38
N PHE A 60 -4.32 -2.37 7.43
CA PHE A 60 -4.72 -3.39 6.45
C PHE A 60 -3.79 -4.59 6.55
N GLN A 61 -4.39 -5.78 6.60
CA GLN A 61 -3.67 -7.04 6.77
C GLN A 61 -3.92 -7.97 5.58
N VAL A 62 -2.95 -8.84 5.27
CA VAL A 62 -3.13 -9.89 4.28
C VAL A 62 -4.25 -10.81 4.75
N ALA A 63 -5.24 -11.04 3.89
CA ALA A 63 -6.36 -11.92 4.22
C ALA A 63 -5.89 -13.39 4.25
N GLN A 64 -6.44 -14.15 5.19
CA GLN A 64 -6.28 -15.59 5.33
C GLN A 64 -7.56 -16.33 4.95
N ASP A 65 -7.45 -17.65 4.77
CA ASP A 65 -8.61 -18.49 4.49
C ASP A 65 -9.62 -18.40 5.64
N GLY A 66 -10.85 -18.02 5.31
CA GLY A 66 -11.93 -17.85 6.28
C GLY A 66 -12.12 -16.41 6.78
N ASP A 67 -11.27 -15.46 6.40
CA ASP A 67 -11.53 -14.04 6.66
C ASP A 67 -12.75 -13.55 5.86
N GLU A 68 -13.66 -12.85 6.54
CA GLU A 68 -14.82 -12.16 5.96
C GLU A 68 -14.45 -10.72 5.55
N ASP A 69 -15.30 -10.06 4.76
CA ASP A 69 -15.15 -8.66 4.33
C ASP A 69 -13.80 -8.31 3.64
N THR A 70 -13.23 -9.28 2.93
CA THR A 70 -11.97 -9.12 2.19
C THR A 70 -12.17 -8.43 0.84
N PHE A 71 -11.13 -7.75 0.37
CA PHE A 71 -11.12 -7.09 -0.93
C PHE A 71 -9.73 -7.10 -1.57
N ASP A 72 -9.67 -6.91 -2.88
CA ASP A 72 -8.42 -6.83 -3.63
C ASP A 72 -7.86 -5.40 -3.59
N ALA A 73 -6.55 -5.28 -3.35
CA ALA A 73 -5.83 -4.01 -3.36
C ALA A 73 -4.49 -4.15 -4.06
N VAL A 74 -4.06 -3.09 -4.77
CA VAL A 74 -2.68 -2.97 -5.24
C VAL A 74 -1.82 -2.52 -4.06
N VAL A 75 -0.83 -3.32 -3.68
CA VAL A 75 0.06 -3.04 -2.55
C VAL A 75 1.48 -2.83 -3.04
N ILE A 76 2.09 -1.74 -2.58
CA ILE A 76 3.50 -1.41 -2.81
C ILE A 76 4.28 -1.88 -1.57
N ARG A 77 5.04 -2.96 -1.72
CA ARG A 77 5.83 -3.53 -0.63
C ARG A 77 7.25 -2.98 -0.66
N ARG A 78 7.73 -2.45 0.47
CA ARG A 78 9.15 -2.08 0.59
C ARG A 78 10.05 -3.23 0.19
N GLY A 79 11.12 -2.93 -0.53
CA GLY A 79 12.21 -3.85 -0.77
C GLY A 79 12.89 -4.16 0.56
N VAL A 80 13.19 -5.42 0.82
CA VAL A 80 14.20 -5.76 1.82
C VAL A 80 15.51 -5.78 1.07
N ARG A 81 16.43 -4.90 1.44
CA ARG A 81 17.78 -4.93 0.88
C ARG A 81 18.42 -6.25 1.31
N ASP A 82 18.70 -7.12 0.35
CA ASP A 82 19.60 -8.25 0.58
C ASP A 82 20.93 -7.66 1.06
N GLU A 83 21.43 -8.12 2.22
CA GLU A 83 22.72 -7.68 2.77
C GLU A 83 23.88 -7.89 1.77
#